data_AF-A0A450Z3I3-F1
#
_entry.id   AF-A0A450Z3I3-F1
#
_cell.length_a   1.000
_cell.length_b   1.000
_cell.length_c   1.000
_cell.angle_alpha   90.00
_cell.angle_beta   90.00
_cell.angle_gamma   90.00
#
_symmetry.space_group_name_H-M   'P 1'
#
loop_
_entity.id
_entity.type
_entity.pdbx_description
1 polymer ?
#
loop_
_entity_poly.entity_id
_entity_poly.type
_entity_poly.pdbx_seq_one_letter_code
_entity_poly.pdbx_strand_id
1 'polypeptide(L)' 'FVILGFHTDNGSEYINKRVAGLLNKLLIELTKSRARRSNDNALVESKNGSIVRKHLGYGHIPQKWAPLVNEF' A
#
# COMPACT_ATOMS: atom_id res chain seq x y z
N PHE A 1 -13.72 -4.28 -15.40
CA PHE A 1 -14.56 -3.85 -14.26
C PHE A 1 -14.48 -2.33 -14.15
N VAL A 2 -15.49 -1.67 -13.56
CA VAL A 2 -15.49 -0.20 -13.33
C VAL A 2 -14.97 0.07 -11.92
N ILE A 3 -14.09 1.06 -11.77
CA ILE A 3 -13.56 1.50 -10.46
C ILE A 3 -14.38 2.71 -10.02
N LEU A 4 -14.93 2.66 -8.82
CA LEU A 4 -15.73 3.75 -8.24
C LEU A 4 -14.93 4.57 -7.22
N GLY A 5 -14.00 3.94 -6.53
CA GLY A 5 -13.19 4.59 -5.50
C GLY A 5 -11.78 3.99 -5.39
N PHE A 6 -10.87 4.81 -4.90
CA PHE A 6 -9.49 4.51 -4.65
C PHE A 6 -9.16 4.92 -3.21
N HIS A 7 -8.82 3.95 -2.37
CA HIS A 7 -8.47 4.19 -0.96
C HIS A 7 -6.98 4.01 -0.76
N THR A 8 -6.31 5.00 -0.17
CA THR A 8 -4.86 4.99 0.03
C THR A 8 -4.49 5.27 1.49
N ASP A 9 -3.23 5.05 1.84
CA ASP A 9 -2.68 5.69 3.01
C ASP A 9 -2.36 7.18 2.76
N ASN A 10 -1.61 7.78 3.69
CA ASN A 10 -1.19 9.18 3.59
C ASN A 10 0.15 9.34 2.84
N GLY A 11 0.61 8.33 2.11
CA GLY A 11 1.83 8.36 1.30
C GLY A 11 1.77 9.45 0.22
N SER A 12 2.87 10.18 0.05
CA SER A 12 2.97 11.28 -0.92
C SER A 12 2.95 10.77 -2.37
N GLU A 13 3.29 9.50 -2.58
CA GLU A 13 3.15 8.80 -3.85
C GLU A 13 1.69 8.74 -4.33
N TYR A 14 0.72 8.80 -3.41
CA TYR A 14 -0.71 8.81 -3.71
C TYR A 14 -1.34 10.20 -3.53
N ILE A 15 -0.95 10.91 -2.46
CA ILE A 15 -1.49 12.22 -2.12
C ILE A 15 -0.71 13.31 -2.87
N ASN A 16 -0.95 13.42 -4.18
CA ASN A 16 -0.34 14.44 -5.02
C ASN A 16 -1.27 14.93 -6.15
N LYS A 17 -0.91 16.07 -6.76
CA LYS A 17 -1.71 16.73 -7.80
C LYS A 17 -1.90 15.87 -9.06
N ARG A 18 -0.89 15.06 -9.42
CA ARG A 18 -0.93 14.22 -10.63
C ARG A 18 -1.95 13.10 -10.47
N VAL A 19 -1.91 12.40 -9.34
CA VAL A 19 -2.87 11.33 -9.02
C VAL A 19 -4.27 11.89 -8.88
N ALA A 20 -4.45 13.00 -8.15
CA ALA A 20 -5.76 13.65 -8.02
C ALA A 20 -6.36 14.05 -9.38
N GLY A 21 -5.55 14.63 -10.28
CA GLY A 21 -6.00 14.98 -11.63
C GLY A 21 -6.45 13.77 -12.46
N LEU A 22 -5.72 12.66 -12.35
CA LEU A 22 -6.08 11.41 -13.04
C LEU A 22 -7.41 10.85 -12.51
N LEU A 23 -7.56 10.72 -11.19
CA LEU A 23 -8.75 10.12 -10.59
C LEU A 23 -9.99 10.99 -10.85
N ASN A 24 -9.85 12.32 -10.79
CA ASN A 24 -10.94 13.25 -11.15
C ASN A 24 -11.35 13.11 -12.62
N LYS A 25 -10.40 12.98 -13.55
CA LYS A 25 -10.70 12.77 -14.98
C LYS A 25 -11.49 11.47 -15.20
N LEU A 26 -11.20 10.45 -14.40
CA LEU A 26 -11.85 9.15 -14.46
C LEU A 26 -13.13 9.06 -13.62
N LEU A 27 -13.52 10.14 -12.93
CA LEU A 27 -14.64 10.17 -11.99
C LEU A 27 -14.54 9.12 -10.87
N ILE A 28 -13.31 8.89 -10.39
CA ILE A 28 -13.00 7.96 -9.30
C ILE A 28 -12.80 8.75 -8.02
N GLU A 29 -13.51 8.37 -6.96
CA GLU A 29 -13.36 8.99 -5.65
C GLU A 29 -12.02 8.61 -4.99
N LEU A 30 -11.24 9.59 -4.55
CA LEU A 30 -10.04 9.35 -3.74
C LEU A 30 -10.36 9.51 -2.26
N THR A 31 -10.14 8.46 -1.47
CA THR A 31 -10.23 8.50 -0.01
C THR A 31 -8.90 8.07 0.62
N LYS A 32 -8.66 8.47 1.87
CA LYS A 32 -7.41 8.15 2.57
C LYS A 32 -7.64 7.72 4.01
N SER A 33 -6.74 6.89 4.52
CA SER A 33 -6.77 6.42 5.90
C SER A 33 -6.56 7.57 6.90
N ARG A 34 -7.13 7.44 8.11
CA ARG A 34 -6.96 8.45 9.16
C ARG A 34 -5.54 8.40 9.71
N ALA A 35 -5.03 9.57 10.08
CA ALA A 35 -3.72 9.66 10.72
C ALA A 35 -3.67 8.79 11.98
N ARG A 36 -2.61 7.98 12.11
CA ARG A 36 -2.36 7.09 13.25
C ARG A 36 -3.44 6.01 13.49
N ARG A 37 -4.17 5.60 12.45
CA ARG A 37 -5.13 4.49 12.49
C ARG A 37 -4.73 3.38 11.52
N SER A 38 -3.87 2.47 11.99
CA SER A 38 -3.40 1.31 11.21
C SER A 38 -4.53 0.40 10.73
N ASN A 39 -5.62 0.31 11.48
CA ASN A 39 -6.73 -0.58 11.15
C ASN A 39 -7.53 -0.16 9.90
N ASP A 40 -7.41 1.09 9.44
CA ASP A 40 -8.11 1.56 8.24
C ASP A 40 -7.60 0.82 6.98
N ASN A 41 -6.36 0.30 7.01
CA ASN A 41 -5.73 -0.45 5.91
C ASN A 41 -5.52 -1.94 6.19
N ALA A 42 -6.20 -2.51 7.21
CA ALA A 42 -5.90 -3.84 7.73
C ALA A 42 -5.91 -4.97 6.68
N LEU A 43 -6.81 -4.90 5.69
CA LEU A 43 -6.88 -5.89 4.61
C LEU A 43 -5.66 -5.85 3.69
N VAL A 44 -5.19 -4.64 3.35
CA VAL A 44 -4.01 -4.43 2.50
C VAL A 44 -2.77 -4.92 3.24
N GLU A 45 -2.61 -4.57 4.50
CA GLU A 45 -1.46 -5.00 5.32
C GLU A 45 -1.44 -6.53 5.52
N SER A 46 -2.61 -7.13 5.76
CA SER A 46 -2.72 -8.59 5.89
C SER A 46 -2.32 -9.30 4.59
N LYS A 47 -2.73 -8.75 3.44
CA LYS A 47 -2.37 -9.27 2.12
C LYS A 47 -0.88 -9.10 1.85
N ASN A 48 -0.31 -7.93 2.12
CA ASN A 48 1.13 -7.68 1.99
C ASN A 48 1.92 -8.71 2.78
N GLY A 49 1.56 -8.93 4.06
CA GLY A 49 2.19 -9.95 4.89
C GLY A 49 2.04 -11.36 4.33
N SER A 50 0.89 -11.71 3.74
CA SER A 50 0.68 -13.00 3.08
C SER A 50 1.58 -13.19 1.85
N ILE A 51 1.77 -12.15 1.04
CA ILE A 51 2.64 -12.19 -0.14
C ILE A 51 4.10 -12.34 0.29
N VAL A 52 4.56 -11.52 1.24
CA VAL A 52 5.93 -11.63 1.78
C VAL A 52 6.21 -13.04 2.29
N ARG A 53 5.30 -13.62 3.08
CA ARG A 53 5.45 -15.00 3.59
C ARG A 53 5.42 -16.08 2.51
N LYS A 54 4.67 -15.86 1.42
CA LYS A 54 4.67 -16.77 0.27
C LYS A 54 6.04 -16.84 -0.39
N HIS A 55 6.77 -15.72 -0.44
CA HIS A 55 8.08 -15.65 -1.10
C HIS A 55 9.25 -15.99 -0.16
N LEU A 56 9.19 -15.52 1.09
CA LEU A 56 10.31 -15.62 2.04
C LEU A 56 10.12 -16.70 3.11
N GLY A 57 8.96 -17.34 3.16
CA GLY A 57 8.59 -18.29 4.20
C GLY A 57 8.24 -17.61 5.53
N TYR A 58 8.29 -18.39 6.61
CA TYR A 58 7.91 -17.97 7.97
C TYR A 58 9.10 -17.77 8.90
N GLY A 59 10.33 -18.06 8.43
CA GLY A 59 11.54 -17.95 9.23
C GLY A 59 11.94 -16.50 9.52
N HIS A 60 12.57 -16.26 10.67
CA HIS A 60 13.14 -14.96 10.96
C HIS A 60 14.33 -14.68 10.05
N ILE A 61 14.32 -13.54 9.36
CA ILE A 61 15.46 -13.04 8.58
C ILE A 61 16.20 -12.00 9.42
N PRO A 62 17.46 -12.27 9.81
CA PRO A 62 18.27 -11.30 10.53
C PRO A 62 18.43 -10.00 9.76
N GLN A 63 18.34 -8.85 10.45
CA GLN A 63 18.39 -7.51 9.85
C GLN A 63 19.61 -7.26 8.96
N LYS A 64 20.76 -7.91 9.24
CA LYS A 64 21.98 -7.81 8.41
C LYS A 64 21.76 -8.22 6.94
N TRP A 65 20.72 -8.99 6.66
CA TRP A 65 20.36 -9.42 5.31
C TRP A 65 19.32 -8.52 4.63
N ALA A 66 18.71 -7.58 5.36
CA ALA A 66 17.69 -6.67 4.82
C ALA A 66 18.17 -5.85 3.60
N PRO A 67 19.43 -5.34 3.56
CA PRO A 67 19.93 -4.64 2.38
C PRO A 67 19.88 -5.50 1.11
N LEU A 68 20.30 -6.77 1.20
CA LEU A 68 20.28 -7.69 0.05
C LEU A 68 18.85 -7.98 -0.41
N VAL A 69 17.89 -8.09 0.50
CA VAL A 69 16.48 -8.32 0.15
C VAL A 69 15.88 -7.11 -0.58
N ASN A 70 16.29 -5.89 -0.22
CA ASN A 70 15.78 -4.66 -0.84
C ASN A 70 16.39 -4.35 -2.22
N GLU A 71 17.41 -5.08 -2.67
CA GLU A 71 18.01 -4.93 -4.00
C GLU A 71 17.23 -5.65 -5.11
N PHE A 72 16.33 -6.56 -4.75
CA PHE A 72 15.45 -7.29 -5.67
C PHE A 72 14.12 -6.58 -5.88
#